data_AF-F0G051-F1
#
_entry.id   AF-F0G051-F1
#
_cell.length_a   1.000
_cell.length_b   1.000
_cell.length_c   1.000
_cell.angle_alpha   90.00
_cell.angle_beta   90.00
_cell.angle_gamma   90.00
#
_symmetry.space_group_name_H-M   'P 1'
#
loop_
_entity.id
_entity.type
_entity.pdbx_description
1 polymer ?
#
loop_
_entity_poly.entity_id
_entity_poly.type
_entity_poly.pdbx_seq_one_letter_code
_entity_poly.pdbx_strand_id
1 'polypeptide(L)'
;MSQPAARKDDPFTHTTLVGDLIGMGGSLLGGMGIGWLLTEGALLAAAAVLEVGTAGLATPLVLAIGVGVAATMQASGLNDKIDEAAKGLGNAISPPQEKGHIKSGSPDVFINGEHAARAADGADMDTVECQDHPGPQMIAQGSDSVYINDLPAARVDDKTTCDGTIS
;
A
#
# COMPACT_ATOMS: atom_id res chain seq x y z
N MET A 1 -9.00 0.16 9.91
CA MET A 1 -10.31 -0.29 9.39
C MET A 1 -10.29 -1.82 9.41
N SER A 2 -11.36 -2.48 9.84
CA SER A 2 -11.46 -3.95 9.75
C SER A 2 -11.83 -4.29 8.30
N GLN A 3 -10.87 -4.78 7.52
CA GLN A 3 -11.14 -5.25 6.16
C GLN A 3 -11.90 -6.58 6.20
N PRO A 4 -12.84 -6.81 5.28
CA PRO A 4 -13.48 -8.11 5.12
C PRO A 4 -12.45 -9.19 4.84
N ALA A 5 -12.71 -10.40 5.32
CA ALA A 5 -11.87 -11.54 5.02
C ALA A 5 -12.11 -12.04 3.59
N ALA A 6 -11.04 -12.40 2.89
CA ALA A 6 -11.07 -12.89 1.52
C ALA A 6 -11.46 -14.38 1.46
N ARG A 7 -12.07 -14.76 0.34
CA ARG A 7 -12.63 -16.10 0.11
C ARG A 7 -12.23 -16.62 -1.26
N LYS A 8 -12.38 -17.93 -1.44
CA LYS A 8 -12.33 -18.54 -2.76
C LYS A 8 -13.32 -17.84 -3.70
N ASP A 9 -12.91 -17.69 -4.96
CA ASP A 9 -13.61 -17.03 -6.05
C ASP A 9 -13.78 -15.50 -5.88
N ASP A 10 -13.28 -14.90 -4.80
CA ASP A 10 -13.21 -13.43 -4.72
C ASP A 10 -12.24 -12.92 -5.82
N PRO A 11 -12.64 -11.84 -6.54
CA PRO A 11 -11.83 -11.28 -7.61
C PRO A 11 -10.63 -10.52 -7.07
N PHE A 12 -9.62 -10.36 -7.93
CA PHE A 12 -8.53 -9.43 -7.67
C PHE A 12 -8.20 -8.62 -8.92
N THR A 13 -7.64 -7.44 -8.70
CA THR A 13 -7.34 -6.47 -9.74
C THR A 13 -5.86 -6.16 -9.79
N HIS A 14 -5.32 -5.96 -11.00
CA HIS A 14 -4.00 -5.35 -11.14
C HIS A 14 -4.15 -3.83 -11.20
N THR A 15 -3.24 -3.12 -10.55
CA THR A 15 -3.01 -1.72 -10.87
C THR A 15 -2.42 -1.64 -12.27
N THR A 16 -2.75 -0.58 -13.01
CA THR A 16 -2.12 -0.34 -14.30
C THR A 16 -0.80 0.40 -14.06
N LEU A 17 0.16 0.23 -14.97
CA LEU A 17 1.43 0.96 -14.93
C LEU A 17 1.23 2.49 -14.88
N VAL A 18 0.14 3.00 -15.46
CA VAL A 18 -0.25 4.41 -15.37
C VAL A 18 -0.76 4.76 -13.98
N GLY A 19 -1.58 3.90 -13.37
CA GLY A 19 -2.04 4.04 -11.99
C GLY A 19 -0.87 4.06 -11.00
N ASP A 20 0.11 3.18 -11.14
CA ASP A 20 1.29 3.13 -10.26
C ASP A 20 2.19 4.35 -10.45
N LEU A 21 2.42 4.78 -11.69
CA LEU A 21 3.22 5.97 -11.97
C LEU A 21 2.55 7.25 -11.46
N ILE A 22 1.23 7.36 -11.60
CA ILE A 22 0.46 8.49 -11.08
C ILE A 22 0.40 8.43 -9.54
N GLY A 23 0.28 7.24 -8.95
CA GLY A 23 0.33 7.07 -7.50
C GLY A 23 1.66 7.55 -6.92
N MET A 24 2.78 7.13 -7.53
CA MET A 24 4.13 7.54 -7.13
C MET A 24 4.41 9.02 -7.43
N GLY A 25 3.97 9.52 -8.60
CA GLY A 25 4.13 10.93 -8.96
C GLY A 25 3.25 11.85 -8.11
N GLY A 26 2.03 11.42 -7.78
CA GLY A 26 1.07 12.14 -6.97
C GLY A 26 1.48 12.21 -5.51
N SER A 27 2.00 11.13 -4.93
CA SER A 27 2.55 11.13 -3.57
C SER A 27 3.81 11.99 -3.46
N LEU A 28 4.70 11.95 -4.47
CA LEU A 28 5.89 12.80 -4.51
C LEU A 28 5.54 14.30 -4.61
N LEU A 29 4.70 14.67 -5.59
CA LEU A 29 4.30 16.08 -5.78
C LEU A 29 3.40 16.58 -4.64
N GLY A 30 2.52 15.72 -4.12
CA GLY A 30 1.70 16.00 -2.95
C GLY A 30 2.56 16.21 -1.70
N GLY A 31 3.53 15.32 -1.45
CA GLY A 31 4.48 15.45 -0.34
C GLY A 31 5.34 16.70 -0.44
N MET A 32 5.81 17.07 -1.63
CA MET A 32 6.53 18.33 -1.86
C MET A 32 5.65 19.56 -1.65
N GLY A 33 4.41 19.55 -2.16
CA GLY A 33 3.47 20.66 -1.98
C GLY A 33 3.07 20.86 -0.53
N ILE A 34 2.84 19.77 0.21
CA ILE A 34 2.52 19.79 1.64
C ILE A 34 3.75 20.19 2.45
N GLY A 35 4.94 19.67 2.13
CA GLY A 35 6.19 20.09 2.75
C GLY A 35 6.45 21.59 2.56
N TRP A 36 6.15 22.14 1.38
CA TRP A 36 6.24 23.58 1.12
C TRP A 36 5.23 24.41 1.92
N LEU A 37 3.99 23.93 2.04
CA LEU A 37 2.94 24.60 2.81
C LEU A 37 3.22 24.59 4.32
N LEU A 38 3.60 23.43 4.86
CA LEU A 38 3.81 23.23 6.29
C LEU A 38 5.08 23.88 6.80
N THR A 39 6.11 23.96 5.95
CA THR A 39 7.34 24.63 6.33
C THR A 39 7.24 26.13 6.08
N GLU A 40 6.26 26.61 5.31
CA GLU A 40 6.26 27.91 4.63
C GLU A 40 7.55 28.12 3.82
N GLY A 41 7.44 28.61 2.58
CA GLY A 41 8.63 28.82 1.73
C GLY A 41 9.74 29.66 2.40
N ALA A 42 9.38 30.50 3.38
CA ALA A 42 10.31 31.31 4.16
C ALA A 42 11.20 30.51 5.13
N LEU A 43 10.71 29.42 5.74
CA LEU A 43 11.46 28.65 6.74
C LEU A 43 12.40 27.64 6.08
N LEU A 44 12.02 27.10 4.92
CA LEU A 44 12.92 26.35 4.02
C LEU A 44 14.02 27.26 3.46
N ALA A 45 13.68 28.47 3.03
CA ALA A 45 14.67 29.45 2.59
C ALA A 45 15.62 29.86 3.72
N ALA A 46 15.10 30.06 4.94
CA ALA A 46 15.91 30.35 6.12
C ALA A 46 16.82 29.17 6.49
N ALA A 47 16.34 27.93 6.40
CA ALA A 47 17.15 26.74 6.60
C ALA A 47 18.27 26.63 5.55
N ALA A 48 17.97 26.85 4.27
CA ALA A 48 18.98 26.85 3.20
C ALA A 48 20.04 27.95 3.40
N VAL A 49 19.63 29.16 3.79
CA VAL A 49 20.56 30.26 4.12
C VAL A 49 21.40 29.92 5.35
N LEU A 50 20.83 29.27 6.35
CA LEU A 50 21.54 28.82 7.55
C LEU A 50 22.57 27.73 7.22
N GLU A 51 22.22 26.75 6.39
CA GLU A 51 23.14 25.71 5.92
C GLU A 51 24.31 26.29 5.13
N VAL A 52 24.02 27.18 4.17
CA VAL A 52 25.06 27.84 3.35
C VAL A 52 25.92 28.78 4.21
N GLY A 53 25.30 29.54 5.11
CA GLY A 53 25.99 30.48 6.00
C GLY A 53 26.85 29.80 7.06
N THR A 54 26.53 28.55 7.42
CA THR A 54 27.29 27.74 8.38
C THR A 54 28.18 26.68 7.73
N ALA A 55 28.23 26.64 6.40
CA ALA A 55 28.93 25.60 5.62
C ALA A 55 28.55 24.16 6.02
N GLY A 56 27.27 23.93 6.34
CA GLY A 56 26.74 22.61 6.72
C GLY A 56 26.89 22.26 8.21
N LEU A 57 27.35 23.16 9.07
CA LEU A 57 27.39 22.90 10.51
C LEU A 57 25.99 22.90 11.16
N ALA A 58 25.02 23.60 10.56
CA ALA A 58 23.63 23.58 11.00
C ALA A 58 22.84 22.33 10.56
N THR A 59 23.44 21.47 9.71
CA THR A 59 22.80 20.27 9.16
C THR A 59 22.11 19.39 10.21
N PRO A 60 22.68 19.11 11.40
CA PRO A 60 22.00 18.32 12.42
C PRO A 60 20.70 18.96 12.93
N LEU A 61 20.67 20.29 13.05
CA LEU A 61 19.49 21.03 13.51
C LEU A 61 18.39 21.05 12.46
N VAL A 62 18.75 21.29 11.20
CA VAL A 62 17.78 21.30 10.09
C VAL A 62 17.23 19.89 9.85
N LEU A 63 18.06 18.85 9.95
CA LEU A 63 17.60 17.46 9.94
C LEU A 63 16.65 17.15 11.09
N ALA A 64 16.95 17.59 12.31
CA ALA A 64 16.09 17.37 13.47
C ALA A 64 14.71 18.03 13.29
N ILE A 65 14.66 19.23 12.72
CA ILE A 65 13.41 19.91 12.37
C ILE A 65 12.65 19.12 11.31
N GLY A 66 13.33 18.71 10.23
CA GLY A 66 12.72 17.93 9.15
C GLY A 66 12.15 16.58 9.62
N VAL A 67 12.88 15.87 10.48
CA VAL A 67 12.42 14.60 11.10
C VAL A 67 11.25 14.87 12.06
N GLY A 68 11.29 15.95 12.84
CA GLY A 68 10.19 16.35 13.71
C GLY A 68 8.90 16.63 12.95
N VAL A 69 8.99 17.35 11.83
CA VAL A 69 7.84 17.61 10.93
C VAL A 69 7.35 16.31 10.27
N ALA A 70 8.26 15.45 9.80
CA ALA A 70 7.88 14.16 9.23
C ALA A 70 7.17 13.25 10.25
N ALA A 71 7.62 13.24 11.51
CA ALA A 71 7.01 12.48 12.59
C ALA A 71 5.61 12.99 12.94
N THR A 72 5.38 14.31 12.95
CA THR A 72 4.03 14.87 13.19
C THR A 72 3.08 14.60 12.02
N MET A 73 3.58 14.55 10.79
CA MET A 73 2.80 14.13 9.61
C MET A 73 2.40 12.65 9.67
N GLN A 74 3.32 11.77 10.08
CA GLN A 74 2.99 10.36 10.31
C GLN A 74 1.96 10.20 11.44
N ALA A 75 2.11 10.93 12.54
CA ALA A 75 1.20 10.84 13.68
C ALA A 75 -0.21 11.40 13.40
N SER A 76 -0.35 12.32 12.45
CA SER A 76 -1.65 12.94 12.10
C SER A 76 -2.50 12.10 11.15
N GLY A 77 -1.98 10.98 10.62
CA GLY A 77 -2.68 10.13 9.65
C GLY A 77 -2.93 10.83 8.31
N LEU A 78 -2.23 11.93 8.05
CA LEU A 78 -2.39 12.70 6.82
C LEU A 78 -1.81 11.94 5.61
N ASN A 79 -0.79 11.13 5.85
CA ASN A 79 -0.17 10.26 4.84
C ASN A 79 -1.16 9.24 4.29
N ASP A 80 -1.94 8.59 5.15
CA ASP A 80 -2.95 7.62 4.73
C ASP A 80 -4.00 8.27 3.81
N LYS A 81 -4.39 9.52 4.10
CA LYS A 81 -5.34 10.27 3.26
C LYS A 81 -4.75 10.70 1.91
N ILE A 82 -3.46 11.04 1.88
CA ILE A 82 -2.77 11.38 0.64
C ILE A 82 -2.65 10.13 -0.23
N ASP A 83 -2.31 9.00 0.36
CA ASP A 83 -2.25 7.72 -0.36
C ASP A 83 -3.61 7.30 -0.88
N GLU A 84 -4.67 7.44 -0.08
CA GLU A 84 -6.05 7.21 -0.52
C GLU A 84 -6.45 8.13 -1.68
N ALA A 85 -6.10 9.42 -1.60
CA ALA A 85 -6.38 10.39 -2.66
C ALA A 85 -5.58 10.11 -3.94
N ALA A 86 -4.31 9.73 -3.80
CA ALA A 86 -3.44 9.37 -4.92
C ALA A 86 -3.93 8.08 -5.59
N LYS A 87 -4.30 7.07 -4.80
CA LYS A 87 -4.95 5.83 -5.28
C LYS A 87 -6.27 6.13 -5.96
N GLY A 88 -7.11 6.98 -5.37
CA GLY A 88 -8.39 7.39 -5.96
C GLY A 88 -8.22 8.10 -7.31
N LEU A 89 -7.24 9.00 -7.42
CA LEU A 89 -6.93 9.69 -8.68
C LEU A 89 -6.33 8.72 -9.71
N GLY A 90 -5.43 7.85 -9.29
CA GLY A 90 -4.85 6.79 -10.13
C GLY A 90 -5.93 5.87 -10.68
N ASN A 91 -6.84 5.40 -9.83
CA ASN A 91 -7.98 4.56 -10.21
C ASN A 91 -9.00 5.29 -11.10
N ALA A 92 -9.17 6.61 -10.94
CA ALA A 92 -10.06 7.39 -11.80
C ALA A 92 -9.49 7.59 -13.21
N ILE A 93 -8.17 7.75 -13.34
CA ILE A 93 -7.49 7.94 -14.62
C ILE A 93 -7.24 6.60 -15.31
N SER A 94 -6.98 5.55 -14.53
CA SER A 94 -6.75 4.21 -15.02
C SER A 94 -7.48 3.19 -14.14
N PRO A 95 -8.73 2.84 -14.49
CA PRO A 95 -9.55 1.98 -13.65
C PRO A 95 -8.93 0.59 -13.51
N PRO A 96 -8.88 0.05 -12.28
CA PRO A 96 -8.39 -1.29 -12.03
C PRO A 96 -9.23 -2.28 -12.82
N GLN A 97 -8.57 -3.19 -13.51
CA GLN A 97 -9.22 -4.23 -14.29
C GLN A 97 -9.19 -5.51 -13.47
N GLU A 98 -10.31 -6.24 -13.44
CA GLU A 98 -10.36 -7.58 -12.88
C GLU A 98 -9.50 -8.50 -13.75
N LYS A 99 -8.50 -9.13 -13.14
CA LYS A 99 -7.52 -9.96 -13.84
C LYS A 99 -7.58 -11.42 -13.45
N GLY A 100 -8.45 -11.77 -12.51
CA GLY A 100 -8.43 -13.10 -11.93
C GLY A 100 -9.26 -13.24 -10.68
N HIS A 101 -9.26 -14.46 -10.15
CA HIS A 101 -9.97 -14.85 -8.93
C HIS A 101 -9.12 -15.82 -8.10
N ILE A 102 -9.45 -15.93 -6.81
CA ILE A 102 -8.83 -16.89 -5.90
C ILE A 102 -9.34 -18.29 -6.21
N LYS A 103 -8.45 -19.23 -6.51
CA LYS A 103 -8.81 -20.57 -7.01
C LYS A 103 -8.98 -21.61 -5.90
N SER A 104 -8.27 -21.44 -4.79
CA SER A 104 -8.31 -22.35 -3.66
C SER A 104 -8.44 -21.61 -2.33
N GLY A 105 -8.84 -22.34 -1.30
CA GLY A 105 -9.02 -21.82 0.06
C GLY A 105 -8.89 -22.94 1.09
N SER A 106 -9.13 -22.58 2.34
CA SER A 106 -9.15 -23.49 3.48
C SER A 106 -10.13 -24.67 3.28
N PRO A 107 -9.74 -25.91 3.59
CA PRO A 107 -10.60 -27.07 3.42
C PRO A 107 -11.79 -27.16 4.40
N ASP A 108 -11.71 -26.48 5.54
CA ASP A 108 -12.63 -26.64 6.68
C ASP A 108 -13.12 -25.33 7.31
N VAL A 109 -12.50 -24.20 6.98
CA VAL A 109 -12.95 -22.88 7.42
C VAL A 109 -13.67 -22.17 6.28
N PHE A 110 -14.94 -21.87 6.53
CA PHE A 110 -15.82 -21.22 5.57
C PHE A 110 -16.20 -19.82 6.07
N ILE A 111 -16.13 -18.84 5.18
CA ILE A 111 -16.57 -17.47 5.42
C ILE A 111 -17.70 -17.20 4.45
N ASN A 112 -18.89 -16.92 4.98
CA ASN A 112 -20.11 -16.73 4.19
C ASN A 112 -20.41 -17.91 3.24
N GLY A 113 -20.07 -19.13 3.63
CA GLY A 113 -20.32 -20.35 2.85
C GLY A 113 -19.24 -20.72 1.84
N GLU A 114 -18.24 -19.86 1.62
CA GLU A 114 -17.11 -20.13 0.73
C GLU A 114 -15.83 -20.39 1.51
N HIS A 115 -14.91 -21.14 0.90
CA HIS A 115 -13.63 -21.49 1.51
C HIS A 115 -12.82 -20.22 1.82
N ALA A 116 -12.33 -20.09 3.06
CA ALA A 116 -11.55 -18.93 3.48
C ALA A 116 -10.18 -18.87 2.77
N ALA A 117 -9.79 -17.71 2.23
CA ALA A 117 -8.51 -17.55 1.55
C ALA A 117 -7.37 -17.23 2.53
N ARG A 118 -6.18 -17.74 2.25
CA ARG A 118 -5.01 -17.65 3.13
C ARG A 118 -3.75 -17.27 2.36
N ALA A 119 -2.90 -16.47 2.97
CA ALA A 119 -1.60 -16.13 2.40
C ALA A 119 -0.65 -17.34 2.42
N ALA A 120 0.27 -17.36 1.47
CA ALA A 120 1.30 -18.39 1.37
C ALA A 120 2.31 -18.31 2.52
N ASP A 121 2.56 -19.44 3.20
CA ASP A 121 3.64 -19.63 4.19
C ASP A 121 4.46 -20.91 3.90
N GLY A 122 4.65 -21.22 2.61
CA GLY A 122 5.55 -22.30 2.18
C GLY A 122 4.87 -23.60 1.73
N ALA A 123 4.35 -24.42 2.65
CA ALA A 123 3.96 -25.81 2.31
C ALA A 123 2.55 -25.95 1.73
N ASP A 124 1.57 -25.30 2.34
CA ASP A 124 0.20 -25.18 1.85
C ASP A 124 -0.03 -23.72 1.47
N MET A 125 -0.51 -23.47 0.26
CA MET A 125 -0.64 -22.11 -0.26
C MET A 125 -1.91 -22.03 -1.10
N ASP A 126 -2.73 -21.02 -0.82
CA ASP A 126 -3.90 -20.77 -1.64
C ASP A 126 -3.49 -20.07 -2.93
N THR A 127 -3.91 -20.67 -4.05
CA THR A 127 -3.55 -20.24 -5.40
C THR A 127 -4.57 -19.26 -5.93
N VAL A 128 -4.10 -18.35 -6.78
CA VAL A 128 -4.92 -17.42 -7.55
C VAL A 128 -4.65 -17.62 -9.04
N GLU A 129 -5.70 -17.51 -9.85
CA GLU A 129 -5.60 -17.60 -11.30
C GLU A 129 -5.52 -16.19 -11.88
N CYS A 130 -4.37 -15.84 -12.44
CA CYS A 130 -4.13 -14.54 -13.07
C CYS A 130 -4.15 -14.68 -14.59
N GLN A 131 -4.88 -13.80 -15.28
CA GLN A 131 -4.93 -13.78 -16.74
C GLN A 131 -3.64 -13.23 -17.38
N ASP A 132 -2.89 -12.39 -16.66
CA ASP A 132 -1.71 -11.70 -17.19
C ASP A 132 -0.40 -12.52 -17.00
N HIS A 133 -0.42 -13.56 -16.15
CA HIS A 133 0.77 -14.34 -15.81
C HIS A 133 0.53 -15.85 -15.97
N PRO A 134 1.46 -16.61 -16.57
CA PRO A 134 1.33 -18.06 -16.67
C PRO A 134 1.61 -18.73 -15.32
N GLY A 135 0.84 -19.78 -15.02
CA GLY A 135 1.02 -20.60 -13.82
C GLY A 135 0.27 -20.07 -12.59
N PRO A 136 0.09 -20.91 -11.57
CA PRO A 136 -0.61 -20.52 -10.35
C PRO A 136 0.19 -19.44 -9.62
N GLN A 137 -0.45 -18.31 -9.36
CA GLN A 137 0.08 -17.28 -8.47
C GLN A 137 -0.43 -17.55 -7.05
N MET A 138 0.13 -16.89 -6.05
CA MET A 138 -0.27 -17.09 -4.65
C MET A 138 -0.72 -15.78 -4.03
N ILE A 139 -1.43 -15.88 -2.90
CA ILE A 139 -1.66 -14.73 -2.03
C ILE A 139 -0.36 -14.47 -1.24
N ALA A 140 0.21 -13.27 -1.39
CA ALA A 140 1.50 -12.88 -0.84
C ALA A 140 1.41 -12.19 0.53
N GLN A 141 0.27 -11.59 0.85
CA GLN A 141 0.04 -10.87 2.11
C GLN A 141 -1.16 -11.44 2.84
N GLY A 142 -1.11 -11.45 4.17
CA GLY A 142 -2.22 -11.84 5.02
C GLY A 142 -2.14 -11.15 6.38
N SER A 143 -2.89 -11.65 7.34
CA SER A 143 -2.92 -11.13 8.71
C SER A 143 -1.70 -11.54 9.54
N ASP A 144 -1.12 -10.59 10.28
CA ASP A 144 -0.03 -10.89 11.21
C ASP A 144 -0.47 -11.66 12.48
N SER A 145 -1.78 -11.69 12.76
CA SER A 145 -2.31 -12.16 14.05
C SER A 145 -3.44 -13.19 13.93
N VAL A 146 -4.08 -13.30 12.76
CA VAL A 146 -5.16 -14.25 12.52
C VAL A 146 -4.68 -15.29 11.52
N TYR A 147 -4.69 -16.54 11.96
CA TYR A 147 -4.25 -17.68 11.17
C TYR A 147 -5.41 -18.64 10.96
N ILE A 148 -5.53 -19.18 9.75
CA ILE A 148 -6.51 -20.19 9.36
C ILE A 148 -5.70 -21.41 8.91
N ASN A 149 -5.79 -22.51 9.64
CA ASN A 149 -4.98 -23.71 9.41
C ASN A 149 -3.49 -23.38 9.30
N ASP A 150 -2.98 -22.66 10.29
CA ASP A 150 -1.58 -22.26 10.42
C ASP A 150 -1.05 -21.33 9.30
N LEU A 151 -1.91 -20.85 8.40
CA LEU A 151 -1.56 -19.84 7.39
C LEU A 151 -2.20 -18.48 7.72
N PRO A 152 -1.53 -17.35 7.41
CA PRO A 152 -2.10 -16.02 7.62
C PRO A 152 -3.43 -15.84 6.87
N ALA A 153 -4.46 -15.33 7.55
CA ALA A 153 -5.76 -15.07 6.92
C ALA A 153 -5.67 -13.93 5.91
N ALA A 154 -6.12 -14.14 4.68
CA ALA A 154 -6.17 -13.11 3.66
C ALA A 154 -7.42 -12.23 3.80
N ARG A 155 -7.31 -10.97 3.41
CA ARG A 155 -8.34 -9.94 3.48
C ARG A 155 -8.47 -9.20 2.16
N VAL A 156 -9.56 -8.46 2.00
CA VAL A 156 -9.66 -7.41 0.98
C VAL A 156 -8.46 -6.46 1.13
N ASP A 157 -7.90 -6.04 0.00
CA ASP A 157 -6.68 -5.25 -0.14
C ASP A 157 -5.35 -5.97 0.14
N ASP A 158 -5.35 -7.24 0.57
CA ASP A 158 -4.11 -8.03 0.62
C ASP A 158 -3.61 -8.34 -0.82
N LYS A 159 -2.29 -8.47 -0.94
CA LYS A 159 -1.58 -8.58 -2.23
C LYS A 159 -1.33 -10.02 -2.65
N THR A 160 -1.33 -10.26 -3.95
CA THR A 160 -0.89 -11.51 -4.58
C THR A 160 0.57 -11.43 -5.05
N THR A 161 1.19 -12.55 -5.38
CA THR A 161 2.57 -12.61 -5.88
C THR A 161 2.77 -11.91 -7.23
N CYS A 162 1.68 -11.66 -7.96
CA CYS A 162 1.69 -10.90 -9.20
C CYS A 162 1.35 -9.41 -9.01
N ASP A 163 1.37 -8.91 -7.77
CA ASP A 163 0.99 -7.53 -7.39
C ASP A 163 -0.48 -7.18 -7.62
N GLY A 164 -1.34 -8.20 -7.75
CA GLY A 164 -2.78 -8.03 -7.72
C GLY A 164 -3.28 -7.71 -6.32
N THR A 165 -4.34 -6.90 -6.21
CA THR A 165 -5.01 -6.55 -4.96
C THR A 165 -6.38 -7.24 -4.91
N ILE A 166 -6.67 -7.97 -3.84
CA ILE A 166 -7.97 -8.63 -3.62
C ILE A 166 -9.06 -7.57 -3.40
N SER A 167 -10.20 -7.69 -4.11
CA SER A 167 -11.27 -6.69 -4.15
C SER A 167 -12.61 -7.21 -3.64
#